data_AF-A0A2E7DI74-F1
#
_entry.id   AF-A0A2E7DI74-F1
#
_cell.length_a   1.000
_cell.length_b   1.000
_cell.length_c   1.000
_cell.angle_alpha   90.00
_cell.angle_beta   90.00
_cell.angle_gamma   90.00
#
_symmetry.space_group_name_H-M   'P 1'
#
loop_
_entity.id
_entity.type
_entity.pdbx_description
1 polymer ?
#
loop_
_entity_poly.entity_id
_entity_poly.type
_entity_poly.pdbx_seq_one_letter_code
_entity_poly.pdbx_strand_id
1 'polypeptide(L)'
;MIDDALDSVAIVASESAFAIGDTARGWSLCERRAGLPDGPPPAWDRGAPPSGPVLVCSEQGVGDEFIFLSCLPDLLHTVPDVIVECDTRNVALSQRSFPASQFVARTTTETGWGCCAWNYHYLVAERGPSAHLLSGSLPGLLGVGLARPAL
;
A
#
# COMPACT_ATOMS: atom_id res chain seq x y z
N MET A 1 2.99 -24.64 -6.66
CA MET A 1 3.72 -24.39 -7.93
C MET A 1 2.85 -23.72 -8.98
N ILE A 2 1.62 -24.16 -9.26
CA ILE A 2 0.72 -23.45 -10.19
C ILE A 2 0.18 -22.15 -9.59
N ASP A 3 -0.24 -22.16 -8.32
CA ASP A 3 -0.81 -20.96 -7.67
C ASP A 3 0.20 -19.82 -7.54
N ASP A 4 1.46 -20.14 -7.21
CA ASP A 4 2.57 -19.19 -7.10
C ASP A 4 2.87 -18.48 -8.44
N ALA A 5 2.74 -19.21 -9.56
CA ALA A 5 2.88 -18.66 -10.90
C ALA A 5 1.66 -17.80 -11.31
N LEU A 6 0.47 -18.13 -10.81
CA LEU A 6 -0.75 -17.34 -11.02
C LEU A 6 -0.72 -16.04 -10.21
N ASP A 7 -0.18 -16.06 -9.00
CA ASP A 7 -0.06 -14.87 -8.15
C ASP A 7 0.99 -13.89 -8.71
N SER A 8 2.02 -14.42 -9.39
CA SER A 8 3.02 -13.62 -10.11
C SER A 8 2.46 -12.81 -11.28
N VAL A 9 1.32 -13.22 -11.86
CA VAL A 9 0.63 -12.49 -12.95
C VAL A 9 -0.67 -11.80 -12.48
N ALA A 10 -1.00 -11.91 -11.19
CA ALA A 10 -2.26 -11.41 -10.66
C ALA A 10 -2.41 -9.89 -10.83
N ILE A 11 -1.31 -9.14 -10.79
CA ILE A 11 -1.35 -7.68 -11.00
C ILE A 11 -1.77 -7.31 -12.43
N VAL A 12 -1.21 -7.98 -13.45
CA VAL A 12 -1.56 -7.75 -14.85
C VAL A 12 -3.00 -8.18 -15.14
N ALA A 13 -3.42 -9.30 -14.54
CA ALA A 13 -4.79 -9.77 -14.66
C ALA A 13 -5.79 -8.82 -13.95
N SER A 14 -5.38 -8.22 -12.83
CA SER A 14 -6.14 -7.19 -12.11
C SER A 14 -6.33 -5.94 -12.98
N GLU A 15 -5.25 -5.40 -13.54
CA GLU A 15 -5.29 -4.26 -14.46
C GLU A 15 -6.17 -4.53 -15.67
N SER A 16 -6.07 -5.72 -16.25
CA SER A 16 -6.91 -6.16 -17.37
C SER A 16 -8.40 -6.18 -16.99
N ALA A 17 -8.73 -6.66 -15.78
CA ALA A 17 -10.09 -6.68 -15.28
C ALA A 17 -10.63 -5.25 -15.05
N PHE A 18 -9.82 -4.33 -14.50
CA PHE A 18 -10.19 -2.92 -14.40
C PHE A 18 -10.43 -2.30 -15.78
N ALA A 19 -9.59 -2.59 -16.77
CA ALA A 19 -9.69 -2.03 -18.11
C ALA A 19 -10.99 -2.44 -18.83
N ILE A 20 -11.52 -3.64 -18.56
CA ILE A 20 -12.80 -4.11 -19.12
C ILE A 20 -14.02 -3.76 -18.23
N GLY A 21 -13.80 -3.02 -17.13
CA GLY A 21 -14.86 -2.60 -16.21
C GLY A 21 -15.31 -3.65 -15.20
N ASP A 22 -14.65 -4.81 -15.14
CA ASP A 22 -14.88 -5.83 -14.11
C ASP A 22 -14.09 -5.48 -12.84
N THR A 23 -14.57 -4.45 -12.15
CA THR A 23 -13.90 -3.90 -10.96
C THR A 23 -13.85 -4.90 -9.82
N ALA A 24 -14.89 -5.71 -9.63
CA ALA A 24 -14.92 -6.74 -8.59
C ALA A 24 -13.79 -7.76 -8.77
N ARG A 25 -13.59 -8.24 -10.00
CA ARG A 25 -12.48 -9.15 -10.31
C ARG A 25 -11.13 -8.44 -10.23
N GLY A 26 -11.03 -7.20 -10.69
CA GLY A 26 -9.82 -6.39 -10.57
C GLY A 26 -9.33 -6.32 -9.12
N TRP A 27 -10.20 -5.88 -8.21
CA TRP A 27 -9.88 -5.81 -6.79
C TRP A 27 -9.50 -7.17 -6.19
N SER A 28 -10.26 -8.23 -6.50
CA SER A 28 -9.96 -9.57 -5.98
C SER A 28 -8.60 -10.10 -6.45
N LEU A 29 -8.17 -9.77 -7.66
CA LEU A 29 -6.85 -10.17 -8.19
C LEU A 29 -5.73 -9.29 -7.64
N CYS A 30 -5.98 -8.00 -7.43
CA CYS A 30 -5.04 -7.09 -6.79
C CYS A 30 -4.62 -7.61 -5.40
N GLU A 31 -5.57 -8.09 -4.60
CA GLU A 31 -5.29 -8.67 -3.27
C GLU A 31 -4.44 -9.96 -3.31
N ARG A 32 -4.33 -10.60 -4.48
CA ARG A 32 -3.49 -11.80 -4.70
C ARG A 32 -2.11 -11.50 -5.26
N ARG A 33 -1.75 -10.22 -5.45
CA ARG A 33 -0.46 -9.83 -6.05
C ARG A 33 0.71 -10.40 -5.25
N ALA A 34 1.65 -11.01 -5.97
CA ALA A 34 2.92 -11.45 -5.42
C ALA A 34 3.94 -10.30 -5.30
N GLY A 35 5.00 -10.51 -4.50
CA GLY A 35 6.05 -9.51 -4.29
C GLY A 35 5.89 -8.77 -2.96
N LEU A 36 5.69 -9.51 -1.88
CA LEU A 36 5.61 -8.91 -0.56
C LEU A 36 6.93 -8.21 -0.20
N PRO A 37 6.85 -7.05 0.47
CA PRO A 37 7.92 -6.46 1.26
C PRO A 37 8.89 -7.46 1.91
N ASP A 38 10.18 -7.15 1.98
CA ASP A 38 11.09 -7.84 2.90
C ASP A 38 10.95 -7.24 4.31
N GLY A 39 10.62 -8.10 5.27
CA GLY A 39 10.49 -7.76 6.70
C GLY A 39 9.35 -6.82 7.09
N PRO A 40 8.15 -6.85 6.48
CA PRO A 40 7.02 -6.07 6.99
C PRO A 40 6.54 -6.66 8.34
N PRO A 41 5.85 -5.88 9.17
CA PRO A 41 5.07 -6.43 10.29
C PRO A 41 3.94 -7.34 9.75
N PRO A 42 3.15 -8.02 10.60
CA PRO A 42 2.01 -8.82 10.12
C PRO A 42 1.02 -8.00 9.28
N ALA A 43 0.37 -8.62 8.30
CA ALA A 43 -0.70 -7.96 7.55
C ALA A 43 -1.86 -7.61 8.49
N TRP A 44 -2.41 -6.40 8.36
CA TRP A 44 -3.53 -5.97 9.17
C TRP A 44 -4.81 -6.69 8.74
N ASP A 45 -5.34 -7.53 9.65
CA ASP A 45 -6.67 -8.11 9.51
C ASP A 45 -7.71 -7.03 9.81
N ARG A 46 -8.27 -6.47 8.73
CA ARG A 46 -9.12 -5.26 8.61
C ARG A 46 -10.33 -5.20 9.56
N GLY A 47 -10.60 -6.26 10.33
CA GLY A 47 -11.68 -6.34 11.32
C GLY A 47 -11.27 -6.02 12.77
N ALA A 48 -9.99 -6.05 13.13
CA ALA A 48 -9.54 -5.77 14.50
C ALA A 48 -8.84 -4.39 14.56
N PRO A 49 -9.09 -3.56 15.59
CA PRO A 49 -8.32 -2.34 15.79
C PRO A 49 -6.83 -2.68 15.95
N PRO A 50 -5.92 -1.98 15.25
CA PRO A 50 -4.50 -2.22 15.40
C PRO A 50 -4.04 -1.84 16.82
N SER A 51 -3.09 -2.60 17.36
CA SER A 51 -2.55 -2.38 18.71
C SER A 51 -1.48 -1.28 18.78
N GLY A 52 -1.10 -0.73 17.64
CA GLY A 52 -0.11 0.33 17.49
C GLY A 52 -0.14 0.92 16.08
N PRO A 53 0.93 1.60 15.64
CA PRO A 53 0.98 2.21 14.31
C PRO A 53 0.75 1.18 13.20
N VAL A 54 0.06 1.59 12.13
CA VAL A 54 -0.07 0.79 10.91
C VAL A 54 0.84 1.38 9.83
N LEU A 55 1.64 0.51 9.23
CA LEU A 55 2.48 0.85 8.09
C LEU A 55 1.68 0.73 6.79
N VAL A 56 1.54 1.82 6.05
CA VAL A 56 1.10 1.80 4.65
C VAL A 56 2.33 1.68 3.77
N CYS A 57 2.55 0.46 3.26
CA CYS A 57 3.65 0.15 2.35
C CYS A 57 3.38 0.76 0.98
N SER A 58 4.40 1.38 0.40
CA SER A 58 4.30 1.91 -0.95
C SER A 58 4.19 0.79 -1.99
N GLU A 59 3.45 1.05 -3.07
CA GLU A 59 3.39 0.15 -4.23
C GLU A 59 4.00 0.80 -5.47
N GLN A 60 3.93 0.12 -6.62
CA GLN A 60 4.65 0.53 -7.83
C GLN A 60 4.26 1.94 -8.29
N GLY A 61 5.27 2.74 -8.66
CA GLY A 61 5.08 4.02 -9.35
C GLY A 61 4.71 5.20 -8.46
N VAL A 62 5.21 6.38 -8.82
CA VAL A 62 4.88 7.65 -8.12
C VAL A 62 3.45 8.11 -8.40
N GLY A 63 2.88 7.74 -9.55
CA GLY A 63 1.50 8.09 -9.90
C GLY A 63 0.48 7.47 -8.95
N ASP A 64 0.71 6.22 -8.57
CA ASP A 64 -0.20 5.46 -7.73
C ASP A 64 -0.18 5.96 -6.28
N GLU A 65 0.96 6.48 -5.81
CA GLU A 65 1.06 7.14 -4.50
C GLU A 65 0.02 8.25 -4.34
N PHE A 66 -0.17 9.11 -5.35
CA PHE A 66 -1.16 10.19 -5.26
C PHE A 66 -2.60 9.68 -5.23
N ILE A 67 -2.89 8.61 -5.98
CA ILE A 67 -4.21 7.97 -5.97
C ILE A 67 -4.49 7.42 -4.57
N PHE A 68 -3.53 6.72 -3.96
CA PHE A 68 -3.70 6.12 -2.64
C PHE A 68 -3.73 7.15 -1.50
N LEU A 69 -2.98 8.25 -1.64
CA LEU A 69 -3.06 9.37 -0.69
C LEU A 69 -4.43 10.02 -0.65
N SER A 70 -5.21 9.96 -1.75
CA SER A 70 -6.60 10.44 -1.74
C SER A 70 -7.50 9.64 -0.79
N CYS A 71 -7.12 8.39 -0.49
CA CYS A 71 -7.82 7.50 0.42
C CYS A 71 -7.30 7.58 1.87
N LEU A 72 -6.16 8.24 2.11
CA LEU A 72 -5.55 8.30 3.43
C LEU A 72 -6.46 8.94 4.51
N PRO A 73 -7.22 10.01 4.25
CA PRO A 73 -8.14 10.58 5.25
C PRO A 73 -9.14 9.58 5.82
N ASP A 74 -9.70 8.71 4.97
CA ASP A 74 -10.69 7.74 5.42
C ASP A 74 -10.04 6.62 6.25
N LEU A 75 -8.80 6.23 5.93
CA LEU A 75 -8.02 5.32 6.79
C LEU A 75 -7.84 5.93 8.18
N LEU A 76 -7.52 7.22 8.26
CA LEU A 76 -7.29 7.92 9.53
C LEU A 76 -8.54 8.00 10.43
N HIS A 77 -9.75 7.79 9.89
CA HIS A 77 -10.95 7.65 10.72
C HIS A 77 -11.00 6.33 11.49
N THR A 78 -10.29 5.29 11.03
CA THR A 78 -10.30 3.95 11.60
C THR A 78 -8.99 3.62 12.32
N VAL A 79 -7.88 4.13 11.79
CA VAL A 79 -6.53 3.90 12.30
C VAL A 79 -5.92 5.24 12.73
N PRO A 80 -5.76 5.47 14.05
CA PRO A 80 -5.34 6.78 14.55
C PRO A 80 -3.84 7.06 14.34
N ASP A 81 -3.01 6.03 14.16
CA ASP A 81 -1.57 6.17 14.00
C ASP A 81 -1.11 5.43 12.74
N VAL A 82 -0.70 6.20 11.73
CA VAL A 82 -0.37 5.71 10.40
C VAL A 82 1.00 6.22 9.97
N ILE A 83 1.84 5.28 9.57
CA ILE A 83 3.14 5.53 8.94
C ILE A 83 2.98 5.23 7.45
N VAL A 84 3.22 6.21 6.58
CA VAL A 84 3.09 6.06 5.14
C VAL A 84 4.46 6.10 4.49
N GLU A 85 4.83 5.03 3.81
CA GLU A 85 6.01 5.01 2.95
C GLU A 85 5.67 5.64 1.58
N CYS A 86 6.57 6.49 1.08
CA CYS A 86 6.44 7.08 -0.26
C CYS A 86 7.81 7.38 -0.89
N ASP A 87 7.83 7.79 -2.15
CA ASP A 87 9.04 8.29 -2.80
C ASP A 87 9.67 9.44 -1.99
N THR A 88 10.98 9.41 -1.83
CA THR A 88 11.75 10.41 -1.06
C THR A 88 11.42 11.85 -1.46
N ARG A 89 11.14 12.09 -2.75
CA ARG A 89 10.79 13.43 -3.27
C ARG A 89 9.43 13.92 -2.75
N ASN A 90 8.54 13.00 -2.40
CA ASN A 90 7.18 13.29 -1.95
C ASN A 90 7.06 13.43 -0.43
N VAL A 91 8.01 12.91 0.36
CA VAL A 91 7.94 12.91 1.84
C VAL A 91 7.58 14.29 2.40
N ALA A 92 8.33 15.33 2.05
CA ALA A 92 8.10 16.68 2.58
C ALA A 92 6.77 17.30 2.09
N LEU A 93 6.32 16.93 0.89
CA LEU A 93 5.04 17.37 0.35
C LEU A 93 3.88 16.71 1.10
N SER A 94 3.90 15.38 1.17
CA SER A 94 2.85 14.59 1.79
C SER A 94 2.73 14.87 3.29
N GLN A 95 3.86 15.00 3.99
CA GLN A 95 3.87 15.36 5.42
C GLN A 95 3.18 16.70 5.70
N ARG A 96 3.31 17.67 4.78
CA ARG A 96 2.65 18.98 4.90
C ARG A 96 1.16 18.91 4.61
N SER A 97 0.76 18.07 3.66
CA SER A 97 -0.65 17.85 3.30
C SER A 97 -1.42 17.04 4.36
N PHE A 98 -0.74 16.10 5.02
CA PHE A 98 -1.33 15.19 6.00
C PHE A 98 -0.51 15.20 7.31
N PRO A 99 -0.57 16.29 8.09
CA PRO A 99 0.25 16.46 9.30
C PRO A 99 -0.07 15.47 10.43
N ALA A 100 -1.22 14.79 10.36
CA ALA A 100 -1.62 13.77 11.33
C ALA A 100 -0.98 12.40 11.08
N SER A 101 -0.33 12.19 9.93
CA SER A 101 0.36 10.94 9.58
C SER A 101 1.88 11.15 9.60
N GLN A 102 2.62 10.05 9.72
CA GLN A 102 4.08 10.07 9.59
C GLN A 102 4.49 9.63 8.20
N PHE A 103 5.28 10.42 7.49
CA PHE A 103 5.80 10.04 6.17
C PHE A 103 7.27 9.61 6.25
N VAL A 104 7.58 8.48 5.62
CA VAL A 104 8.94 7.95 5.52
C VAL A 104 9.33 7.69 4.07
N ALA A 105 10.63 7.83 3.80
CA ALA A 105 11.19 7.57 2.48
C ALA A 105 11.24 6.06 2.22
N ARG A 106 10.84 5.66 1.01
CA ARG A 106 10.96 4.29 0.52
C ARG A 106 12.40 3.83 0.61
N THR A 107 12.59 2.66 1.23
CA THR A 107 13.91 2.02 1.32
C THR A 107 13.93 0.74 0.52
N THR A 108 14.94 0.61 -0.33
CA THR A 108 15.14 -0.58 -1.14
C THR A 108 16.53 -1.16 -0.91
N THR A 109 16.63 -2.49 -0.92
CA THR A 109 17.90 -3.20 -0.97
C THR A 109 18.13 -3.69 -2.39
N GLU A 110 19.34 -3.47 -2.90
CA GLU A 110 19.75 -4.04 -4.19
C GLU A 110 19.75 -5.56 -4.09
N THR A 111 18.98 -6.18 -4.97
CA THR A 111 19.03 -7.60 -5.23
C THR A 111 19.83 -7.81 -6.51
N GLY A 112 20.50 -8.96 -6.65
CA GLY A 112 21.36 -9.21 -7.81
C GLY A 112 20.64 -8.94 -9.14
N TRP A 113 21.40 -8.59 -10.19
CA TRP A 113 20.88 -8.23 -11.51
C TRP A 113 20.19 -6.86 -11.61
N GLY A 114 20.51 -5.92 -10.71
CA GLY A 114 19.95 -4.56 -10.73
C GLY A 114 18.48 -4.49 -10.34
N CYS A 115 17.96 -5.57 -9.76
CA CYS A 115 16.64 -5.59 -9.15
C CYS A 115 16.73 -4.92 -7.77
N CYS A 116 15.63 -4.34 -7.30
CA CYS A 116 15.53 -3.76 -5.97
C CYS A 116 14.33 -4.36 -5.25
N ALA A 117 14.51 -4.75 -3.99
CA ALA A 117 13.42 -5.19 -3.12
C ALA A 117 13.14 -4.12 -2.06
N TRP A 118 11.88 -3.88 -1.73
CA TRP A 118 11.52 -3.04 -0.58
C TRP A 118 12.02 -3.68 0.72
N ASN A 119 12.61 -2.86 1.60
CA ASN A 119 13.18 -3.31 2.88
C ASN A 119 12.58 -2.51 4.04
N TYR A 120 11.89 -3.21 4.94
CA TYR A 120 11.21 -2.61 6.09
C TYR A 120 11.84 -2.95 7.43
N HIS A 121 12.93 -3.74 7.47
CA HIS A 121 13.58 -4.14 8.72
C HIS A 121 13.98 -2.94 9.57
N TYR A 122 14.54 -1.89 8.95
CA TYR A 122 14.92 -0.67 9.66
C TYR A 122 13.68 0.03 10.25
N LEU A 123 12.60 0.11 9.48
CA LEU A 123 11.39 0.82 9.87
C LEU A 123 10.67 0.08 11.00
N VAL A 124 10.65 -1.25 10.94
CA VAL A 124 10.15 -2.11 12.01
C VAL A 124 10.96 -1.90 13.29
N ALA A 125 12.28 -1.85 13.19
CA ALA A 125 13.15 -1.63 14.36
C ALA A 125 13.04 -0.22 14.95
N GLU A 126 12.94 0.82 14.12
CA GLU A 126 12.96 2.22 14.56
C GLU A 126 11.59 2.77 14.99
N ARG A 127 10.51 2.26 14.38
CA ARG A 127 9.16 2.81 14.55
C ARG A 127 8.16 1.82 15.13
N GLY A 128 8.47 0.52 15.12
CA GLY A 128 7.63 -0.52 15.71
C GLY A 128 6.17 -0.55 15.24
N PRO A 129 5.86 -0.43 13.92
CA PRO A 129 4.50 -0.65 13.44
C PRO A 129 3.99 -2.03 13.84
N SER A 130 2.75 -2.08 14.30
CA SER A 130 2.09 -3.30 14.78
C SER A 130 1.56 -4.17 13.64
N ALA A 131 1.27 -3.55 12.49
CA ALA A 131 0.75 -4.21 11.30
C ALA A 131 1.08 -3.41 10.04
N HIS A 132 0.90 -4.00 8.86
CA HIS A 132 0.99 -3.31 7.58
C HIS A 132 -0.25 -3.47 6.72
N LEU A 133 -0.41 -2.54 5.79
CA LEU A 133 -1.32 -2.58 4.67
C LEU A 133 -0.55 -2.10 3.43
N LEU A 134 -0.78 -2.73 2.30
CA LEU A 134 -0.27 -2.24 1.02
C LEU A 134 -1.15 -1.08 0.51
N SER A 135 -0.54 0.00 0.02
CA SER A 135 -1.26 1.23 -0.36
C SER A 135 -2.40 1.04 -1.38
N GLY A 136 -2.24 0.13 -2.34
CA GLY A 136 -3.25 -0.25 -3.33
C GLY A 136 -4.42 -1.05 -2.78
N SER A 137 -4.35 -1.50 -1.54
CA SER A 137 -5.49 -2.09 -0.83
C SER A 137 -6.39 -1.04 -0.16
N LEU A 138 -5.97 0.24 -0.10
CA LEU A 138 -6.75 1.33 0.51
C LEU A 138 -8.12 1.55 -0.17
N PRO A 139 -8.23 1.66 -1.51
CA PRO A 139 -9.53 1.96 -2.12
C PRO A 139 -10.59 0.88 -1.84
N GLY A 140 -10.18 -0.38 -1.84
CA GLY A 140 -11.07 -1.52 -1.52
C GLY A 140 -11.45 -1.59 -0.03
N LEU A 141 -10.61 -1.09 0.88
CA LEU A 141 -10.86 -1.10 2.33
C LEU A 141 -11.94 -0.09 2.75
N LEU A 142 -12.01 1.03 2.04
CA LEU A 142 -12.82 2.17 2.45
C LEU A 142 -14.20 2.19 1.79
N GLY A 143 -14.53 1.16 1.00
CA GLY A 143 -15.77 1.13 0.22
C GLY A 143 -15.87 2.28 -0.78
N VAL A 144 -14.75 2.98 -1.06
CA VAL A 144 -14.67 4.05 -2.03
C VAL A 144 -14.72 3.40 -3.40
N GLY A 145 -15.94 3.13 -3.86
CA GLY A 145 -16.19 3.27 -5.29
C GLY A 145 -15.64 4.65 -5.64
N LEU A 146 -14.67 4.71 -6.57
CA LEU A 146 -14.17 5.94 -7.16
C LEU A 146 -15.33 6.64 -7.91
N ALA A 147 -16.36 7.06 -7.18
CA ALA A 147 -17.36 7.97 -7.66
C ALA A 147 -16.62 9.28 -7.87
N ARG A 148 -16.57 9.72 -9.14
CA ARG A 148 -15.95 10.97 -9.55
C ARG A 148 -16.31 12.08 -8.57
N PRO A 149 -15.38 12.99 -8.22
CA PRO A 149 -15.81 14.27 -7.69
C PRO A 149 -16.76 14.90 -8.71
N ALA A 150 -17.96 15.27 -8.24
CA ALA A 150 -18.81 16.15 -9.01
C ALA A 150 -18.06 17.49 -9.11
N LEU A 151 -17.58 17.80 -10.32
CA LEU A 151 -17.25 19.16 -10.70
C LEU A 151 -18.54 19.90 -11.02
#